data_AF-S7WS44-F1
#
_entry.id   AF-S7WS44-F1
#
_cell.length_a   1.000
_cell.length_b   1.000
_cell.length_c   1.000
_cell.angle_alpha   90.00
_cell.angle_beta   90.00
_cell.angle_gamma   90.00
#
_symmetry.space_group_name_H-M   'P 1'
#
loop_
_entity.id
_entity.type
_entity.pdbx_description
1 polymer ?
#
loop_
_entity_poly.entity_id
_entity_poly.type
_entity_poly.pdbx_seq_one_letter_code
_entity_poly.pdbx_strand_id
1 'polypeptide(L)'
;MPLIGLLAFTLFSCSSSNNKEEVEVESGEIENCHGTIPDRFNPSANAASGAIEERDAPITHDGMVWIEGGEFTRGSTDDRGRADELPAHKAKVDGFWIDETEVTNAQFAAFVEATGYVTIAEKKPDWEEIKNNCLPERLGHQMTYL
;
A
#
# COMPACT_ATOMS: atom_id res chain seq x y z
N MET A 1 0.96 53.64 51.50
CA MET A 1 -0.30 53.17 52.11
C MET A 1 -1.35 53.11 51.01
N PRO A 2 -2.16 52.06 50.88
CA PRO A 2 -1.93 50.62 51.04
C PRO A 2 -2.16 49.95 49.64
N LEU A 3 -2.22 48.65 49.36
CA LEU A 3 -2.22 47.43 50.15
C LEU A 3 -1.77 46.29 49.23
N ILE A 4 -0.95 45.40 49.78
CA ILE A 4 -0.49 44.13 49.23
C ILE A 4 -1.67 43.17 49.00
N GLY A 5 -1.63 42.39 47.91
CA GLY A 5 -2.57 41.30 47.63
C GLY A 5 -1.90 40.15 46.88
N LEU A 6 -1.19 39.32 47.66
CA LEU A 6 -0.59 38.05 47.27
C LEU A 6 -1.68 36.97 47.10
N LEU A 7 -1.76 36.31 45.94
CA LEU A 7 -2.37 34.96 45.76
C LEU A 7 -1.91 34.43 44.39
N ALA A 8 -0.83 33.66 44.36
CA ALA A 8 -0.80 32.20 44.50
C ALA A 8 -1.21 31.45 43.22
N PHE A 9 -0.18 30.98 42.53
CA PHE A 9 -0.10 29.76 41.72
C PHE A 9 -1.37 28.89 41.69
N THR A 10 -1.95 28.72 40.50
CA THR A 10 -2.51 27.43 40.09
C THR A 10 -2.12 27.15 38.63
N LEU A 11 -1.05 26.37 38.48
CA LEU A 11 -0.87 25.54 37.30
C LEU A 11 -2.09 24.62 37.20
N PHE A 12 -3.03 24.93 36.31
CA PHE A 12 -4.02 23.94 35.92
C PHE A 12 -3.39 23.03 34.85
N SER A 13 -2.58 22.10 35.36
CA SER A 13 -2.23 20.86 34.69
C SER A 13 -3.53 20.11 34.40
N CYS A 14 -3.94 20.05 33.13
CA CYS A 14 -4.95 19.09 32.71
C CYS A 14 -4.23 17.83 32.26
N SER A 15 -4.32 16.82 33.12
CA SER A 15 -3.90 15.45 32.90
C SER A 15 -4.51 14.90 31.62
N SER A 16 -3.65 14.31 30.79
CA SER A 16 -4.01 13.39 29.72
C SER A 16 -5.07 12.42 30.21
N SER A 17 -6.24 12.43 29.56
CA SER A 17 -7.26 11.40 29.73
C SER A 17 -7.32 10.64 28.42
N ASN A 18 -6.54 9.56 28.35
CA ASN A 18 -6.68 8.53 27.33
C ASN A 18 -8.07 7.91 27.49
N ASN A 19 -9.03 8.31 26.66
CA ASN A 19 -10.21 7.49 26.42
C ASN A 19 -9.87 6.52 25.30
N LYS A 20 -9.50 5.29 25.70
CA LYS A 20 -9.62 4.11 24.84
C LYS A 20 -11.09 3.72 24.87
N GLU A 21 -11.78 3.97 23.77
CA GLU A 21 -13.08 3.36 23.53
C GLU A 21 -12.80 2.02 22.84
N GLU A 22 -12.87 0.94 23.61
CA GLU A 22 -12.86 -0.43 23.09
C GLU A 22 -14.20 -0.67 22.40
N VAL A 23 -14.19 -0.68 21.06
CA VAL A 23 -15.35 -1.09 20.26
C VAL A 23 -15.16 -2.56 19.90
N GLU A 24 -16.06 -3.39 20.44
CA GLU A 24 -16.24 -4.79 20.07
C GLU A 24 -16.80 -4.85 18.64
N VAL A 25 -16.00 -5.31 17.67
CA VAL A 25 -16.41 -5.42 16.27
C VAL A 25 -16.79 -6.87 15.97
N GLU A 26 -18.09 -7.10 15.85
CA GLU A 26 -18.71 -8.31 15.33
C GLU A 26 -18.28 -8.54 13.86
N SER A 27 -17.88 -9.76 13.55
CA SER A 27 -17.34 -10.17 12.26
C SER A 27 -18.42 -10.15 11.16
N GLY A 28 -18.41 -9.10 10.33
CA GLY A 28 -19.23 -8.97 9.13
C GLY A 28 -18.40 -8.56 7.91
N GLU A 29 -18.73 -9.15 6.76
CA GLU A 29 -18.04 -9.09 5.46
C GLU A 29 -17.76 -7.70 4.88
N ILE A 30 -16.72 -7.65 4.07
CA ILE A 30 -15.87 -6.51 3.74
C ILE A 30 -16.52 -5.59 2.68
N GLU A 31 -16.72 -4.30 3.01
CA GLU A 31 -17.04 -3.26 2.03
C GLU A 31 -16.28 -1.94 2.31
N ASN A 32 -14.96 -2.00 2.55
CA ASN A 32 -14.09 -0.82 2.62
C ASN A 32 -12.62 -1.19 2.35
N CYS A 33 -11.88 -0.31 1.67
CA CYS A 33 -10.43 -0.38 1.44
C CYS A 33 -9.58 -0.38 2.73
N HIS A 34 -10.23 -0.23 3.90
CA HIS A 34 -9.63 -0.27 5.24
C HIS A 34 -9.79 -1.63 5.94
N GLY A 35 -10.24 -2.67 5.24
CA GLY A 35 -10.34 -4.03 5.77
C GLY A 35 -8.99 -4.68 6.06
N THR A 36 -9.02 -5.69 6.92
CA THR A 36 -7.86 -6.54 7.25
C THR A 36 -7.15 -7.00 5.99
N ILE A 37 -5.89 -6.61 5.86
CA ILE A 37 -5.03 -6.94 4.73
C ILE A 37 -4.94 -8.48 4.63
N PRO A 38 -5.29 -9.11 3.49
CA PRO A 38 -5.15 -10.55 3.32
C PRO A 38 -3.71 -11.01 3.63
N ASP A 39 -3.53 -12.20 4.19
CA ASP A 39 -2.21 -12.70 4.63
C ASP A 39 -1.13 -12.67 3.55
N ARG A 40 -1.51 -12.71 2.27
CA ARG A 40 -0.61 -12.52 1.11
C ARG A 40 0.12 -11.17 1.13
N PHE A 41 -0.53 -10.14 1.62
CA PHE A 41 -0.02 -8.77 1.69
C PHE A 41 0.46 -8.39 3.10
N ASN A 42 0.32 -9.29 4.09
CA ASN A 42 0.91 -9.11 5.40
C ASN A 42 2.37 -9.59 5.36
N PRO A 43 3.36 -8.68 5.32
CA PRO A 43 4.76 -9.09 5.28
C PRO A 43 5.14 -9.87 6.54
N SER A 44 4.40 -9.75 7.63
CA SER A 44 4.69 -10.44 8.89
C SER A 44 4.26 -11.91 8.90
N ALA A 45 3.33 -12.35 8.05
CA ALA A 45 2.82 -13.74 8.08
C ALA A 45 3.78 -14.74 7.42
N ASN A 46 4.67 -14.26 6.54
CA ASN A 46 5.75 -15.04 5.92
C ASN A 46 7.08 -14.28 5.80
N ALA A 47 7.35 -13.28 6.65
CA ALA A 47 8.71 -12.84 6.94
C ALA A 47 9.41 -13.88 7.82
N ALA A 48 9.41 -15.14 7.40
CA ALA A 48 10.60 -15.92 7.60
C ALA A 48 11.71 -15.11 6.91
N SER A 49 12.76 -14.80 7.67
CA SER A 49 14.07 -14.40 7.20
C SER A 49 14.63 -15.47 6.24
N GLY A 50 13.98 -15.67 5.09
CA GLY A 50 14.63 -16.22 3.93
C GLY A 50 15.64 -15.16 3.56
N ALA A 51 16.91 -15.43 3.88
CA ALA A 51 18.00 -14.70 3.28
C ALA A 51 17.70 -14.66 1.78
N ILE A 52 17.39 -13.47 1.26
CA ILE A 52 17.45 -13.25 -0.17
C ILE A 52 18.91 -13.57 -0.48
N GLU A 53 19.17 -14.69 -1.15
CA GLU A 53 20.51 -15.03 -1.64
C GLU A 53 21.05 -13.76 -2.29
N GLU A 54 22.10 -13.18 -1.69
CA GLU A 54 22.68 -11.93 -2.13
C GLU A 54 23.10 -12.16 -3.57
N ARG A 55 22.36 -11.55 -4.50
CA ARG A 55 22.67 -11.71 -5.91
C ARG A 55 24.01 -11.01 -6.11
N ASP A 56 25.07 -11.79 -6.34
CA ASP A 56 26.43 -11.32 -6.68
C ASP A 56 26.50 -10.52 -8.01
N ALA A 57 25.34 -10.20 -8.62
CA ALA A 57 25.28 -9.36 -9.79
C ALA A 57 25.42 -7.88 -9.36
N PRO A 58 26.28 -7.10 -10.03
CA PRO A 58 26.39 -5.67 -9.75
C PRO A 58 25.05 -4.99 -10.02
N ILE A 59 24.59 -4.20 -9.05
CA ILE A 59 23.40 -3.35 -9.22
C ILE A 59 23.79 -2.20 -10.16
N THR A 60 23.23 -2.20 -11.37
CA THR A 60 23.41 -1.12 -12.35
C THR A 60 22.23 -0.16 -12.26
N HIS A 61 22.50 1.14 -12.28
CA HIS A 61 21.48 2.20 -12.30
C HIS A 61 21.41 2.87 -13.68
N ASP A 62 21.86 2.15 -14.73
CA ASP A 62 21.88 2.68 -16.10
C ASP A 62 20.46 2.97 -16.57
N GLY A 63 20.19 4.22 -16.98
CA GLY A 63 18.86 4.68 -17.37
C GLY A 63 17.93 5.01 -16.19
N MET A 64 18.43 4.98 -14.96
CA MET A 64 17.71 5.41 -13.76
C MET A 64 18.16 6.79 -13.28
N VAL A 65 17.26 7.48 -12.60
CA VAL A 65 17.52 8.76 -11.94
C VAL A 65 17.36 8.62 -10.42
N TRP A 66 18.24 9.28 -9.67
CA TRP A 66 18.16 9.35 -8.22
C TRP A 66 17.18 10.45 -7.82
N ILE A 67 16.16 10.08 -7.05
CA ILE A 67 15.21 11.00 -6.45
C ILE A 67 15.57 11.15 -4.98
N GLU A 68 15.84 12.39 -4.56
CA GLU A 68 16.06 12.68 -3.15
C GLU A 68 14.79 12.43 -2.34
N GLY A 69 14.95 11.83 -1.16
CA GLY A 69 13.85 11.63 -0.23
C GLY A 69 13.27 12.95 0.27
N GLY A 70 12.00 12.94 0.66
CA GLY A 70 11.31 14.15 1.07
C GLY A 70 9.87 13.91 1.51
N GLU A 71 9.20 15.00 1.86
CA GLU A 71 7.78 14.99 2.17
C GLU A 71 7.00 15.72 1.06
N PHE A 72 5.92 15.12 0.58
CA PHE A 72 5.05 15.70 -0.44
C PHE A 72 3.58 15.43 -0.11
N THR A 73 2.69 16.13 -0.81
CA THR A 73 1.24 15.89 -0.70
C THR A 73 0.86 14.82 -1.72
N ARG A 74 0.34 13.67 -1.25
CA ARG A 74 -0.15 12.55 -2.07
C ARG A 74 -1.67 12.55 -2.12
N GLY A 75 -2.24 12.17 -3.27
CA GLY A 75 -3.68 12.18 -3.53
C GLY A 75 -4.12 13.41 -4.33
N SER A 76 -5.40 13.49 -4.70
CA SER A 76 -5.92 14.66 -5.42
C SER A 76 -6.13 15.84 -4.48
N THR A 77 -5.75 17.04 -4.91
CA THR A 77 -6.00 18.30 -4.18
C THR A 77 -7.20 19.07 -4.70
N ASP A 78 -7.83 18.58 -5.78
CA ASP A 78 -9.02 19.19 -6.39
C ASP A 78 -10.22 18.23 -6.38
N ASP A 79 -11.36 18.75 -6.84
CA ASP A 79 -12.64 18.03 -6.90
C ASP A 79 -12.78 17.10 -8.12
N ARG A 80 -11.71 16.96 -8.93
CA ARG A 80 -11.68 16.04 -10.08
C ARG A 80 -11.13 14.67 -9.71
N GLY A 81 -10.55 14.54 -8.51
CA GLY A 81 -10.07 13.27 -7.99
C GLY A 81 -11.20 12.28 -7.79
N ARG A 82 -10.91 11.00 -7.97
CA ARG A 82 -11.86 9.96 -7.58
C ARG A 82 -12.01 9.89 -6.06
N ALA A 83 -13.09 9.27 -5.58
CA ALA A 83 -13.34 9.13 -4.14
C ALA A 83 -12.19 8.38 -3.41
N ASP A 84 -11.53 7.45 -4.09
CA ASP A 84 -10.38 6.69 -3.59
C ASP A 84 -9.03 7.41 -3.71
N GLU A 85 -9.00 8.60 -4.31
CA GLU A 85 -7.80 9.46 -4.41
C GLU A 85 -7.79 10.57 -3.36
N LEU A 86 -8.84 10.66 -2.54
CA LEU A 86 -9.07 11.68 -1.52
C LEU A 86 -9.10 11.04 -0.12
N PRO A 87 -8.80 11.82 0.95
CA PRO A 87 -8.25 13.17 0.91
C PRO A 87 -6.74 13.18 0.65
N ALA A 88 -6.26 14.30 0.11
CA ALA A 88 -4.82 14.55 0.04
C ALA A 88 -4.18 14.56 1.44
N HIS A 89 -3.04 13.92 1.59
CA HIS A 89 -2.30 13.86 2.86
C HIS A 89 -0.79 13.93 2.64
N LYS A 90 -0.05 14.26 3.71
CA LYS A 90 1.41 14.28 3.67
C LYS A 90 1.96 12.86 3.68
N ALA A 91 2.84 12.57 2.74
CA ALA A 91 3.58 11.32 2.64
C ALA A 91 5.08 11.63 2.63
N LYS A 92 5.85 10.85 3.37
CA LYS A 92 7.31 10.92 3.41
C LYS A 92 7.90 9.66 2.79
N VAL A 93 8.89 9.82 1.93
CA VAL A 93 9.64 8.71 1.32
C VAL A 93 11.14 8.96 1.47
N ASP A 94 11.91 7.87 1.58
CA ASP A 94 13.37 7.93 1.52
C ASP A 94 13.82 8.15 0.07
N GLY A 95 15.12 8.41 -0.14
CA GLY A 95 15.68 8.55 -1.49
C GLY A 95 15.74 7.20 -2.22
N PHE A 96 15.46 7.19 -3.51
CA PHE A 96 15.42 5.97 -4.32
C PHE A 96 15.76 6.23 -5.80
N TRP A 97 16.11 5.17 -6.51
CA TRP A 97 16.27 5.19 -7.97
C TRP A 97 14.97 4.82 -8.66
N ILE A 98 14.64 5.50 -9.76
CA ILE A 98 13.52 5.16 -10.64
C ILE A 98 13.97 5.24 -12.10
N ASP A 99 13.45 4.37 -12.96
CA ASP A 99 13.71 4.44 -14.40
C ASP A 99 13.21 5.77 -14.97
N GLU A 100 14.01 6.38 -15.85
CA GLU A 100 13.61 7.62 -16.54
C GLU A 100 12.45 7.39 -17.53
N THR A 101 12.35 6.17 -18.08
CA THR A 101 11.32 5.76 -19.05
C THR A 101 10.68 4.45 -18.62
N GLU A 102 9.49 4.14 -19.13
CA GLU A 102 8.92 2.80 -18.95
C GLU A 102 9.82 1.70 -19.56
N VAL A 103 9.67 0.48 -19.04
CA VAL A 103 10.36 -0.69 -19.60
C VAL A 103 9.90 -0.93 -21.03
N THR A 104 10.85 -0.88 -21.96
CA THR A 104 10.58 -1.05 -23.39
C THR A 104 10.44 -2.52 -23.77
N ASN A 105 9.77 -2.77 -24.90
CA ASN A 105 9.66 -4.12 -25.47
C ASN A 105 11.03 -4.77 -25.73
N ALA A 106 12.03 -3.98 -26.18
CA ALA A 106 13.37 -4.49 -26.45
C ALA A 106 14.08 -4.94 -25.16
N GLN A 107 13.98 -4.15 -24.08
CA GLN A 107 14.52 -4.52 -22.77
C GLN A 107 13.82 -5.75 -22.20
N PHE A 108 12.49 -5.80 -22.28
CA PHE A 108 11.74 -6.96 -21.80
C PHE A 108 12.04 -8.24 -22.62
N ALA A 109 12.21 -8.11 -23.93
CA ALA A 109 12.60 -9.24 -24.79
C ALA A 109 13.99 -9.79 -24.41
N ALA A 110 14.98 -8.92 -24.18
CA ALA A 110 16.31 -9.34 -23.72
C ALA A 110 16.26 -10.06 -22.37
N PHE A 111 15.40 -9.61 -21.45
CA PHE A 111 15.14 -10.29 -20.19
C PHE A 111 14.55 -11.69 -20.39
N VAL A 112 13.55 -11.85 -21.26
CA VAL A 112 12.94 -13.14 -21.57
C VAL A 112 13.96 -14.08 -22.23
N GLU A 113 14.79 -13.59 -23.15
CA GLU A 113 15.84 -14.39 -23.79
C GLU A 113 16.89 -14.87 -22.77
N ALA A 114 17.30 -14.01 -21.84
CA ALA A 114 18.29 -14.35 -20.83
C ALA A 114 17.79 -15.32 -19.75
N THR A 115 16.49 -15.26 -19.41
CA THR A 115 15.92 -15.99 -18.27
C THR A 115 14.97 -17.13 -18.65
N GLY A 116 14.48 -17.16 -19.89
CA GLY A 116 13.40 -18.05 -20.31
C GLY A 116 12.05 -17.75 -19.62
N TYR A 117 11.83 -16.51 -19.16
CA TYR A 117 10.64 -16.16 -18.39
C TYR A 117 9.35 -16.29 -19.22
N VAL A 118 8.36 -16.99 -18.66
CA VAL A 118 7.01 -17.11 -19.22
C VAL A 118 6.05 -16.25 -18.40
N THR A 119 5.45 -15.26 -19.05
CA THR A 119 4.55 -14.31 -18.41
C THR A 119 3.27 -14.98 -17.91
N ILE A 120 2.58 -14.34 -16.98
CA ILE A 120 1.29 -14.82 -16.50
C ILE A 120 0.27 -14.89 -17.67
N ALA A 121 0.33 -13.94 -18.61
CA ALA A 121 -0.55 -13.90 -19.76
C ALA A 121 -0.38 -15.11 -20.71
N GLU A 122 0.81 -15.72 -20.75
CA GLU A 122 1.10 -16.90 -21.56
C GLU A 122 0.73 -18.21 -20.87
N LYS A 123 0.56 -18.20 -19.55
CA LYS A 123 0.16 -19.39 -18.79
C LYS A 123 -1.32 -19.66 -19.01
N LYS A 124 -1.67 -20.94 -19.18
CA LYS A 124 -3.08 -21.34 -19.28
C LYS A 124 -3.79 -20.97 -17.97
N PRO A 125 -4.94 -20.28 -18.02
CA PRO A 125 -5.67 -19.96 -16.81
C PRO A 125 -6.13 -21.24 -16.11
N ASP A 126 -5.92 -21.32 -14.80
CA ASP A 126 -6.48 -22.38 -13.97
C ASP A 126 -7.94 -22.03 -13.63
N TRP A 127 -8.86 -22.88 -14.08
CA TRP A 127 -10.29 -22.68 -13.88
C TRP A 127 -10.68 -22.73 -12.39
N GLU A 128 -10.02 -23.56 -11.58
CA GLU A 128 -10.32 -23.65 -10.16
C GLU A 128 -9.85 -22.39 -9.41
N GLU A 129 -8.71 -21.81 -9.81
CA GLU A 129 -8.23 -20.53 -9.28
C GLU A 129 -9.16 -19.37 -9.63
N ILE A 130 -9.62 -19.32 -10.89
CA ILE A 130 -10.58 -18.30 -11.35
C ILE A 130 -11.89 -18.38 -10.57
N LYS A 131 -12.42 -19.60 -10.39
CA LYS A 131 -13.67 -19.82 -9.65
C LYS A 131 -13.59 -19.35 -8.20
N ASN A 132 -12.44 -19.51 -7.57
CA ASN A 132 -12.23 -19.10 -6.18
C ASN A 132 -12.00 -17.58 -6.04
N ASN A 133 -11.38 -16.94 -7.03
CA ASN A 133 -11.07 -15.49 -7.01
C ASN A 133 -12.15 -14.60 -7.63
N CYS A 134 -13.08 -15.17 -8.40
CA CYS A 134 -14.23 -14.46 -8.95
C CYS A 134 -15.40 -14.52 -7.96
N LEU A 135 -15.99 -13.36 -7.65
CA LEU A 135 -17.18 -13.30 -6.80
C LEU A 135 -18.28 -14.20 -7.37
N PRO A 136 -18.88 -15.09 -6.55
CA PRO A 136 -19.80 -16.13 -7.02
C PRO A 136 -21.08 -15.59 -7.68
N GLU A 137 -21.38 -14.31 -7.53
CA GLU A 137 -22.65 -13.71 -7.93
C GLU A 137 -22.80 -13.49 -9.45
N ARG A 138 -21.71 -13.40 -10.23
CA ARG A 138 -21.83 -13.19 -11.70
C ARG A 138 -21.97 -14.45 -12.53
N LEU A 139 -21.63 -15.62 -12.01
CA LEU A 139 -21.71 -16.87 -12.78
C LEU A 139 -23.13 -17.46 -12.83
N GLY A 140 -24.03 -17.02 -11.94
CA GLY A 140 -25.42 -17.46 -11.94
C GLY A 140 -26.30 -16.86 -13.06
N HIS A 141 -25.93 -15.70 -13.60
CA HIS A 141 -26.75 -15.00 -14.60
C HIS A 141 -26.35 -15.31 -16.06
N GLN A 142 -25.14 -15.86 -16.29
CA GLN A 142 -24.65 -16.14 -17.64
C GLN A 142 -24.96 -17.57 -18.12
N MET A 143 -25.34 -18.47 -17.21
CA MET A 143 -25.71 -19.87 -17.54
C MET A 143 -27.21 -20.09 -17.78
N THR A 144 -28.05 -19.06 -17.63
CA THR A 144 -29.50 -19.13 -17.93
C THR A 144 -29.85 -18.73 -19.37
N TYR A 145 -28.85 -18.34 -20.17
CA TYR A 145 -28.98 -17.94 -21.58
C TYR A 145 -28.20 -18.86 -22.54
N LEU A 146 -28.10 -20.16 -22.21
CA LEU A 146 -27.74 -21.23 -23.15
C LEU A 146 -28.67 -22.43 -22.96
#